data_AF-A0A1F6CNG7-F1
#
_entry.id   AF-A0A1F6CNG7-F1
#
_cell.length_a   1.000
_cell.length_b   1.000
_cell.length_c   1.000
_cell.angle_alpha   90.00
_cell.angle_beta   90.00
_cell.angle_gamma   90.00
#
_symmetry.space_group_name_H-M   'P 1'
#
loop_
_entity.id
_entity.type
_entity.pdbx_description
1 polymer ?
#
loop_
_entity_poly.entity_id
_entity_poly.type
_entity_poly.pdbx_seq_one_letter_code
_entity_poly.pdbx_strand_id
1 'polypeptide(L)'
;MQYLFRFVATWFVAALVLAPAFALAQATTTGRGEGGWWYRQSSEFKQKVAALGDVADPVITMPILFGVDITKLLHNYGEVRASGRTHEGEDIMALKGTPIVSPTAAVVTRVDYGAGEGNAVYTANPGGEIFIYYHLDRVAEGLAAGQVLERGALIGYVGNTGDASGGASHLHFEVRKTEGNTPTDPSVRLTREFTPEEKMLYLSKILTQTTDPDAMAQFLASNFRGPFTVALGRGVPLPPLIAALINPAPVDASVPAAIPPSGSLTRNLYRGTRGEDVRLLQKLLNRNGFAVAASGPGSIGNETTYFGPATLAAVIRFQSARGISPTIGYVGPLTRASLAQLSI
;
A
#
# COMPACT_ATOMS: atom_id res chain seq x y z
N MET A 1 -25.45 79.35 16.58
CA MET A 1 -26.49 78.33 16.32
C MET A 1 -25.79 77.08 15.83
N GLN A 2 -26.05 75.96 16.49
CA GLN A 2 -25.46 74.62 16.26
C GLN A 2 -25.72 74.14 14.82
N TYR A 3 -24.84 73.30 14.25
CA TYR A 3 -25.23 71.99 13.71
C TYR A 3 -23.99 71.14 13.30
N LEU A 4 -24.09 69.87 13.72
CA LEU A 4 -23.23 68.69 13.55
C LEU A 4 -22.51 68.53 12.20
N PHE A 5 -21.24 68.10 12.26
CA PHE A 5 -20.59 67.33 11.18
C PHE A 5 -20.51 65.85 11.59
N ARG A 6 -21.11 64.98 10.78
CA ARG A 6 -21.03 63.51 10.89
C ARG A 6 -19.84 63.00 10.08
N PHE A 7 -18.98 62.20 10.72
CA PHE A 7 -17.97 61.37 10.06
C PHE A 7 -18.62 60.13 9.45
N VAL A 8 -18.34 59.85 8.18
CA VAL A 8 -18.63 58.55 7.53
C VAL A 8 -17.28 57.87 7.28
N ALA A 9 -17.03 56.76 7.96
CA ALA A 9 -15.86 55.91 7.76
C ALA A 9 -16.22 54.78 6.77
N THR A 10 -15.64 54.82 5.57
CA THR A 10 -15.66 53.70 4.62
C THR A 10 -14.46 52.79 4.88
N TRP A 11 -14.72 51.52 5.19
CA TRP A 11 -13.74 50.46 5.30
C TRP A 11 -13.43 49.87 3.92
N PHE A 12 -12.15 49.87 3.51
CA PHE A 12 -11.65 49.04 2.40
C PHE A 12 -11.02 47.78 3.00
N VAL A 13 -11.58 46.61 2.69
CA VAL A 13 -10.95 45.31 2.99
C VAL A 13 -10.18 44.88 1.74
N ALA A 14 -8.85 44.88 1.82
CA ALA A 14 -7.98 44.30 0.81
C ALA A 14 -7.77 42.82 1.11
N ALA A 15 -8.27 41.94 0.24
CA ALA A 15 -8.02 40.50 0.29
C ALA A 15 -6.65 40.20 -0.37
N LEU A 16 -5.67 39.80 0.45
CA LEU A 16 -4.37 39.32 -0.02
C LEU A 16 -4.46 37.81 -0.28
N VAL A 17 -4.49 37.41 -1.56
CA VAL A 17 -4.39 36.00 -1.96
C VAL A 17 -2.91 35.63 -2.08
N LEU A 18 -2.41 34.84 -1.14
CA LEU A 18 -1.09 34.21 -1.21
C LEU A 18 -1.24 32.80 -1.81
N ALA A 19 -0.72 32.60 -3.01
CA ALA A 19 -0.52 31.27 -3.59
C ALA A 19 0.84 30.71 -3.13
N PRO A 20 0.96 29.42 -2.76
CA PRO A 20 2.25 28.85 -2.40
C PRO A 20 3.05 28.49 -3.67
N ALA A 21 4.27 29.01 -3.76
CA ALA A 21 5.26 28.60 -4.74
C ALA A 21 5.83 27.23 -4.36
N PHE A 22 5.65 26.22 -5.21
CA PHE A 22 6.33 24.94 -5.09
C PHE A 22 7.79 25.09 -5.56
N ALA A 23 8.74 24.97 -4.64
CA ALA A 23 10.16 24.82 -4.97
C ALA A 23 10.50 23.33 -5.04
N LEU A 24 10.95 22.88 -6.22
CA LEU A 24 11.54 21.55 -6.43
C LEU A 24 12.93 21.53 -5.81
N ALA A 25 13.10 20.82 -4.69
CA ALA A 25 14.42 20.53 -4.14
C ALA A 25 15.01 19.30 -4.86
N GLN A 26 16.07 19.50 -5.64
CA GLN A 26 16.90 18.42 -6.16
C GLN A 26 17.84 17.92 -5.06
N ALA A 27 17.74 16.64 -4.69
CA ALA A 27 18.68 16.01 -3.77
C ALA A 27 19.91 15.52 -4.55
N THR A 28 21.05 16.20 -4.38
CA THR A 28 22.35 15.71 -4.84
C THR A 28 23.05 14.87 -3.76
N THR A 29 23.71 13.83 -4.24
CA THR A 29 24.48 12.77 -3.58
C THR A 29 25.45 13.22 -2.46
N THR A 30 25.53 12.43 -1.38
CA THR A 30 26.49 12.61 -0.28
C THR A 30 27.60 11.56 -0.29
N GLY A 31 28.81 11.99 0.08
CA GLY A 31 29.98 11.15 0.34
C GLY A 31 29.96 10.47 1.72
N ARG A 32 30.80 9.44 1.86
CA ARG A 32 31.01 8.63 3.07
C ARG A 32 31.84 9.39 4.11
N GLY A 33 31.28 9.58 5.31
CA GLY A 33 31.96 10.09 6.49
C GLY A 33 31.31 9.52 7.76
N GLU A 34 32.11 9.34 8.80
CA GLU A 34 31.83 8.59 10.03
C GLU A 34 30.67 9.21 10.84
N GLY A 35 29.67 8.39 11.15
CA GLY A 35 28.35 8.80 11.66
C GLY A 35 27.27 8.38 10.66
N GLY A 36 26.28 7.58 11.08
CA GLY A 36 25.23 7.10 10.18
C GLY A 36 24.67 8.23 9.30
N TRP A 37 24.36 7.93 8.03
CA TRP A 37 24.07 8.90 6.95
C TRP A 37 22.99 9.97 7.27
N TRP A 38 22.25 9.83 8.36
CA TRP A 38 21.24 10.79 8.87
C TRP A 38 21.76 11.78 9.93
N TYR A 39 23.04 11.75 10.33
CA TYR A 39 23.58 12.68 11.34
C TYR A 39 23.47 14.18 10.94
N ARG A 40 23.29 14.47 9.64
CA ARG A 40 23.09 15.82 9.10
C ARG A 40 21.64 16.32 9.11
N GLN A 41 20.71 15.55 9.69
CA GLN A 41 19.29 15.92 9.80
C GLN A 41 19.05 17.04 10.82
N SER A 42 17.89 17.71 10.71
CA SER A 42 17.50 18.84 11.58
C SER A 42 17.47 18.45 13.07
N SER A 43 17.58 19.46 13.95
CA SER A 43 17.43 19.26 15.40
C SER A 43 16.09 18.60 15.76
N GLU A 44 15.02 18.97 15.06
CA GLU A 44 13.69 18.36 15.21
C GLU A 44 13.70 16.87 14.88
N PHE A 45 14.34 16.47 13.78
CA PHE A 45 14.46 15.06 13.41
C PHE A 45 15.17 14.25 14.49
N LYS A 46 16.29 14.79 15.02
CA LYS A 46 17.05 14.15 16.10
C LYS A 46 16.20 13.98 17.37
N GLN A 47 15.36 14.96 17.70
CA GLN A 47 14.44 14.87 18.84
C GLN A 47 13.39 13.78 18.64
N LYS A 48 12.81 13.66 17.44
CA LYS A 48 11.85 12.59 17.13
C LYS A 48 12.48 11.20 17.29
N VAL A 49 13.71 11.01 16.79
CA VAL A 49 14.43 9.74 16.94
C VAL A 49 14.78 9.46 18.39
N ALA A 50 15.25 10.46 19.14
CA ALA A 50 15.56 10.31 20.56
C ALA A 50 14.33 9.89 21.39
N ALA A 51 13.13 10.33 21.00
CA ALA A 51 11.89 9.98 21.67
C ALA A 51 11.47 8.49 21.52
N LEU A 52 12.11 7.73 20.63
CA LEU A 52 11.84 6.30 20.46
C LEU A 52 12.40 5.43 21.60
N GLY A 53 13.35 5.96 22.39
CA GLY A 53 14.04 5.22 23.43
C GLY A 53 15.29 4.48 22.92
N ASP A 54 16.18 4.18 23.86
CA ASP A 54 17.51 3.59 23.65
C ASP A 54 17.56 2.07 23.86
N VAL A 55 16.41 1.44 24.11
CA VAL A 55 16.25 0.00 24.27
C VAL A 55 15.59 -0.60 23.03
N ALA A 56 16.25 -1.57 22.40
CA ALA A 56 15.71 -2.31 21.26
C ALA A 56 14.60 -3.26 21.70
N ASP A 57 13.54 -3.39 20.90
CA ASP A 57 12.43 -4.30 21.21
C ASP A 57 12.88 -5.77 21.09
N PRO A 58 12.84 -6.59 22.16
CA PRO A 58 13.36 -7.95 22.09
C PRO A 58 12.57 -8.87 21.14
N VAL A 59 11.37 -8.45 20.72
CA VAL A 59 10.52 -9.15 19.74
C VAL A 59 10.05 -8.15 18.69
N ILE A 60 10.37 -8.42 17.43
CA ILE A 60 9.85 -7.68 16.28
C ILE A 60 8.58 -8.39 15.83
N THR A 61 7.45 -7.70 15.89
CA THR A 61 6.19 -8.29 15.40
C THR A 61 6.23 -8.36 13.88
N MET A 62 5.76 -9.46 13.28
CA MET A 62 5.75 -9.69 11.84
C MET A 62 5.24 -8.45 11.08
N PRO A 63 6.07 -7.80 10.23
CA PRO A 63 5.69 -6.55 9.57
C PRO A 63 4.66 -6.75 8.46
N ILE A 64 4.41 -7.98 7.99
CA ILE A 64 3.35 -8.27 7.02
C ILE A 64 2.06 -8.59 7.76
N LEU A 65 1.01 -7.78 7.55
CA LEU A 65 -0.18 -7.80 8.41
C LEU A 65 -1.05 -9.07 8.25
N PHE A 66 -1.04 -9.70 7.07
CA PHE A 66 -1.85 -10.88 6.76
C PHE A 66 -1.07 -11.90 5.91
N GLY A 67 -1.44 -13.18 6.01
CA GLY A 67 -0.99 -14.20 5.07
C GLY A 67 0.39 -14.81 5.34
N VAL A 68 1.06 -14.43 6.43
CA VAL A 68 2.27 -15.09 6.91
C VAL A 68 1.91 -16.10 7.99
N ASP A 69 2.58 -17.26 7.96
CA ASP A 69 2.59 -18.24 9.04
C ASP A 69 3.99 -18.25 9.61
N ILE A 70 4.16 -17.69 10.80
CA ILE A 70 5.48 -17.50 11.41
C ILE A 70 6.20 -18.80 11.70
N THR A 71 5.47 -19.91 11.84
CA THR A 71 6.05 -21.24 12.05
C THR A 71 6.69 -21.82 10.80
N LYS A 72 6.44 -21.20 9.64
CA LYS A 72 6.99 -21.57 8.33
C LYS A 72 7.93 -20.50 7.79
N LEU A 73 8.30 -19.51 8.61
CA LEU A 73 9.32 -18.55 8.23
C LEU A 73 10.60 -19.31 7.93
N LEU A 74 11.11 -19.16 6.71
CA LEU A 74 12.44 -19.66 6.37
C LEU A 74 13.45 -18.74 7.04
N HIS A 75 14.56 -19.28 7.52
CA HIS A 75 15.66 -18.48 8.05
C HIS A 75 16.69 -18.35 6.94
N ASN A 76 16.69 -17.23 6.22
CA ASN A 76 17.55 -17.03 5.04
C ASN A 76 18.56 -15.90 5.22
N TYR A 77 18.62 -15.27 6.39
CA TYR A 77 19.72 -14.36 6.74
C TYR A 77 21.09 -15.04 6.60
N GLY A 78 22.06 -14.34 6.01
CA GLY A 78 23.41 -14.84 5.80
C GLY A 78 23.57 -15.82 4.63
N GLU A 79 22.49 -16.22 3.95
CA GLU A 79 22.58 -17.06 2.76
C GLU A 79 23.45 -16.42 1.67
N VAL A 80 24.18 -17.25 0.92
CA VAL A 80 25.06 -16.77 -0.14
C VAL A 80 24.24 -16.19 -1.29
N ARG A 81 24.60 -14.99 -1.72
CA ARG A 81 24.04 -14.29 -2.88
C ARG A 81 25.08 -14.19 -4.00
N ALA A 82 24.60 -13.83 -5.19
CA ALA A 82 25.47 -13.64 -6.35
C ALA A 82 26.61 -12.65 -6.05
N SER A 83 27.78 -12.90 -6.67
CA SER A 83 29.01 -12.12 -6.52
C SER A 83 29.62 -12.15 -5.11
N GLY A 84 29.41 -13.24 -4.37
CA GLY A 84 30.06 -13.47 -3.06
C GLY A 84 29.48 -12.62 -1.92
N ARG A 85 28.34 -11.97 -2.14
CA ARG A 85 27.58 -11.26 -1.10
C ARG A 85 26.86 -12.26 -0.20
N THR A 86 26.55 -11.84 1.01
CA THR A 86 25.63 -12.54 1.91
C THR A 86 24.30 -11.81 1.97
N HIS A 87 23.23 -12.54 2.26
CA HIS A 87 21.92 -11.97 2.48
C HIS A 87 21.88 -11.17 3.80
N GLU A 88 21.64 -9.85 3.74
CA GLU A 88 21.71 -8.94 4.90
C GLU A 88 20.38 -8.76 5.63
N GLY A 89 19.35 -9.50 5.24
CA GLY A 89 18.00 -9.41 5.78
C GLY A 89 17.30 -10.77 5.81
N GLU A 90 15.99 -10.72 5.97
CA GLU A 90 15.09 -11.86 5.96
C GLU A 90 14.03 -11.67 4.85
N ASP A 91 13.93 -12.62 3.93
CA ASP A 91 12.97 -12.60 2.83
C ASP A 91 11.66 -13.27 3.25
N ILE A 92 10.66 -12.45 3.55
CA ILE A 92 9.36 -12.89 4.05
C ILE A 92 8.39 -12.99 2.88
N MET A 93 8.13 -14.23 2.44
CA MET A 93 7.22 -14.51 1.33
C MET A 93 5.78 -14.10 1.65
N ALA A 94 5.15 -13.33 0.76
CA ALA A 94 3.75 -12.96 0.89
C ALA A 94 3.14 -12.52 -0.44
N LEU A 95 1.80 -12.51 -0.52
CA LEU A 95 1.11 -12.07 -1.73
C LEU A 95 1.40 -10.60 -2.01
N LYS A 96 1.70 -10.29 -3.27
CA LYS A 96 1.85 -8.91 -3.76
C LYS A 96 0.63 -8.07 -3.40
N GLY A 97 0.86 -6.85 -2.92
CA GLY A 97 -0.19 -5.94 -2.46
C GLY A 97 -0.59 -6.13 -0.99
N THR A 98 -0.02 -7.09 -0.27
CA THR A 98 -0.30 -7.27 1.17
C THR A 98 0.25 -6.11 1.99
N PRO A 99 -0.53 -5.50 2.91
CA PRO A 99 -0.06 -4.39 3.73
C PRO A 99 1.16 -4.77 4.59
N ILE A 100 2.19 -3.93 4.51
CA ILE A 100 3.36 -3.94 5.39
C ILE A 100 3.18 -2.81 6.39
N VAL A 101 3.33 -3.11 7.68
CA VAL A 101 3.16 -2.17 8.79
C VAL A 101 4.42 -2.08 9.64
N SER A 102 4.59 -0.94 10.32
CA SER A 102 5.70 -0.74 11.25
C SER A 102 5.55 -1.69 12.44
N PRO A 103 6.56 -2.52 12.76
CA PRO A 103 6.49 -3.47 13.87
C PRO A 103 6.60 -2.77 15.24
N THR A 104 7.13 -1.54 15.26
CA THR A 104 7.39 -0.71 16.44
C THR A 104 6.92 0.73 16.17
N ALA A 105 6.96 1.59 17.20
CA ALA A 105 7.02 3.03 16.93
C ALA A 105 8.31 3.33 16.16
N ALA A 106 8.27 4.31 15.26
CA ALA A 106 9.39 4.58 14.37
C ALA A 106 9.41 6.03 13.86
N VAL A 107 10.53 6.44 13.27
CA VAL A 107 10.64 7.67 12.49
C VAL A 107 11.15 7.30 11.11
N VAL A 108 10.43 7.68 10.05
CA VAL A 108 10.89 7.46 8.67
C VAL A 108 12.16 8.27 8.44
N THR A 109 13.26 7.60 8.11
CA THR A 109 14.54 8.27 7.83
C THR A 109 14.67 8.56 6.34
N ARG A 110 14.13 7.68 5.49
CA ARG A 110 14.25 7.79 4.03
C ARG A 110 13.19 6.95 3.32
N VAL A 111 12.82 7.38 2.11
CA VAL A 111 12.04 6.63 1.13
C VAL A 111 12.81 6.70 -0.18
N ASP A 112 13.10 5.56 -0.78
CA ASP A 112 13.87 5.47 -2.04
C ASP A 112 13.16 4.66 -3.11
N TYR A 113 13.62 4.87 -4.34
CA TYR A 113 13.17 4.19 -5.54
C TYR A 113 14.41 3.89 -6.40
N GLY A 114 14.75 2.62 -6.54
CA GLY A 114 16.01 2.21 -7.17
C GLY A 114 15.95 0.87 -7.90
N ALA A 115 16.92 0.62 -8.78
CA ALA A 115 17.01 -0.63 -9.53
C ALA A 115 17.47 -1.82 -8.67
N GLY A 116 18.15 -1.58 -7.54
CA GLY A 116 18.57 -2.61 -6.60
C GLY A 116 17.46 -2.91 -5.59
N GLU A 117 17.28 -2.03 -4.61
CA GLU A 117 16.32 -2.15 -3.52
C GLU A 117 14.84 -2.10 -3.96
N GLY A 118 14.57 -1.58 -5.17
CA GLY A 118 13.21 -1.32 -5.61
C GLY A 118 12.62 -0.10 -4.93
N ASN A 119 11.34 -0.17 -4.58
CA ASN A 119 10.74 0.80 -3.68
C ASN A 119 11.13 0.41 -2.24
N ALA A 120 11.72 1.35 -1.50
CA ALA A 120 12.28 1.08 -0.20
C ALA A 120 11.88 2.13 0.84
N VAL A 121 11.71 1.68 2.08
CA VAL A 121 11.49 2.55 3.24
C VAL A 121 12.53 2.23 4.31
N TYR A 122 13.07 3.27 4.93
CA TYR A 122 14.02 3.19 6.02
C TYR A 122 13.43 3.89 7.24
N THR A 123 13.61 3.29 8.41
CA THR A 123 13.07 3.82 9.66
C THR A 123 14.12 3.76 10.76
N ALA A 124 14.18 4.79 11.60
CA ALA A 124 14.80 4.71 12.91
C ALA A 124 13.78 4.12 13.89
N ASN A 125 14.24 3.20 14.73
CA ASN A 125 13.43 2.43 15.67
C ASN A 125 14.07 2.48 17.08
N PRO A 126 13.35 2.07 18.14
CA PRO A 126 13.89 1.97 19.49
C PRO A 126 15.20 1.20 19.53
N GLY A 127 16.11 1.56 20.43
CA GLY A 127 17.41 0.89 20.56
C GLY A 127 18.48 1.39 19.60
N GLY A 128 18.23 2.48 18.87
CA GLY A 128 19.13 2.94 17.83
C GLY A 128 19.20 1.96 16.66
N GLU A 129 18.10 1.28 16.35
CA GLU A 129 18.02 0.35 15.24
C GLU A 129 17.50 1.04 13.98
N ILE A 130 17.92 0.52 12.83
CA ILE A 130 17.37 0.86 11.53
C ILE A 130 16.61 -0.35 11.03
N PHE A 131 15.35 -0.19 10.69
CA PHE A 131 14.61 -1.19 9.92
C PHE A 131 14.46 -0.73 8.49
N ILE A 132 14.63 -1.67 7.57
CA ILE A 132 14.63 -1.42 6.15
C ILE A 132 13.66 -2.39 5.50
N TYR A 133 12.82 -1.85 4.61
CA TYR A 133 11.79 -2.58 3.90
C TYR A 133 12.05 -2.44 2.40
N TYR A 134 12.42 -3.52 1.73
CA TYR A 134 12.76 -3.54 0.30
C TYR A 134 11.73 -4.26 -0.55
N HIS A 135 11.85 -4.03 -1.86
CA HIS A 135 11.05 -4.66 -2.91
C HIS A 135 9.55 -4.36 -2.84
N LEU A 136 9.16 -3.26 -2.18
CA LEU A 136 7.75 -2.90 -2.01
C LEU A 136 7.10 -2.69 -3.38
N ASP A 137 5.86 -3.14 -3.54
CA ASP A 137 5.10 -2.84 -4.75
C ASP A 137 4.74 -1.36 -4.82
N ARG A 138 4.39 -0.80 -3.66
CA ARG A 138 4.13 0.63 -3.47
C ARG A 138 4.46 1.03 -2.03
N VAL A 139 5.01 2.23 -1.86
CA VAL A 139 5.17 2.89 -0.56
C VAL A 139 3.83 3.47 -0.11
N ALA A 140 3.54 3.43 1.19
CA ALA A 140 2.32 4.01 1.73
C ALA A 140 2.12 5.47 1.27
N GLU A 141 0.88 5.83 0.98
CA GLU A 141 0.55 7.14 0.43
C GLU A 141 0.90 8.24 1.42
N GLY A 142 1.63 9.26 0.94
CA GLY A 142 2.07 10.38 1.77
C GLY A 142 3.22 10.07 2.74
N LEU A 143 3.74 8.84 2.76
CA LEU A 143 4.86 8.48 3.63
C LEU A 143 6.15 9.21 3.19
N ALA A 144 6.76 9.94 4.11
CA ALA A 144 7.96 10.73 3.82
C ALA A 144 8.93 10.78 5.02
N ALA A 145 10.19 11.12 4.74
CA ALA A 145 11.22 11.29 5.76
C ALA A 145 10.79 12.32 6.83
N GLY A 146 11.09 12.02 8.10
CA GLY A 146 10.74 12.82 9.27
C GLY A 146 9.34 12.55 9.84
N GLN A 147 8.53 11.70 9.20
CA GLN A 147 7.24 11.27 9.72
C GLN A 147 7.42 10.30 10.89
N VAL A 148 6.68 10.53 11.97
CA VAL A 148 6.61 9.64 13.13
C VAL A 148 5.52 8.60 12.87
N LEU A 149 5.84 7.34 13.14
CA LEU A 149 4.97 6.19 12.96
C LEU A 149 4.66 5.56 14.32
N GLU A 150 3.40 5.24 14.53
CA GLU A 150 3.00 4.31 15.58
C GLU A 150 3.24 2.86 15.12
N ARG A 151 3.34 1.94 16.08
CA ARG A 151 3.27 0.51 15.79
C ARG A 151 1.97 0.20 15.04
N GLY A 152 2.08 -0.56 13.96
CA GLY A 152 0.97 -0.87 13.05
C GLY A 152 0.68 0.18 11.98
N ALA A 153 1.41 1.30 11.94
CA ALA A 153 1.28 2.29 10.85
C ALA A 153 1.72 1.70 9.51
N LEU A 154 1.03 2.06 8.42
CA LEU A 154 1.32 1.56 7.08
C LEU A 154 2.69 2.04 6.58
N ILE A 155 3.53 1.09 6.16
CA ILE A 155 4.82 1.35 5.49
C ILE A 155 4.65 1.28 3.97
N GLY A 156 3.88 0.31 3.50
CA GLY A 156 3.65 0.09 2.07
C GLY A 156 3.02 -1.26 1.84
N TYR A 157 3.31 -1.85 0.68
CA TYR A 157 2.70 -3.09 0.23
C TYR A 157 3.75 -4.04 -0.32
N VAL A 158 3.63 -5.33 0.03
CA VAL A 158 4.52 -6.40 -0.44
C VAL A 158 4.61 -6.38 -1.96
N GLY A 159 5.82 -6.54 -2.51
CA GLY A 159 6.05 -6.51 -3.94
C GLY A 159 7.18 -7.41 -4.40
N ASN A 160 7.76 -7.00 -5.52
CA ASN A 160 8.92 -7.63 -6.15
C ASN A 160 9.66 -6.60 -7.03
N THR A 161 9.71 -5.32 -6.61
CA THR A 161 10.43 -4.28 -7.37
C THR A 161 11.93 -4.34 -7.12
N GLY A 162 12.73 -3.72 -8.00
CA GLY A 162 14.19 -3.74 -7.88
C GLY A 162 14.77 -5.03 -8.45
N ASP A 163 15.82 -5.56 -7.82
CA ASP A 163 16.48 -6.79 -8.27
C ASP A 163 15.64 -8.06 -8.00
N ALA A 164 14.55 -7.96 -7.23
CA ALA A 164 13.53 -8.99 -7.08
C ALA A 164 12.56 -9.10 -8.28
N SER A 165 12.68 -8.21 -9.28
CA SER A 165 11.75 -8.16 -10.42
C SER A 165 11.76 -9.46 -11.24
N GLY A 166 10.56 -9.94 -11.59
CA GLY A 166 10.36 -11.24 -12.25
C GLY A 166 10.37 -12.44 -11.30
N GLY A 167 10.76 -12.26 -10.03
CA GLY A 167 10.70 -13.27 -8.98
C GLY A 167 9.38 -13.30 -8.21
N ALA A 168 9.30 -14.23 -7.25
CA ALA A 168 8.18 -14.35 -6.33
C ALA A 168 8.13 -13.15 -5.37
N SER A 169 6.92 -12.66 -5.07
CA SER A 169 6.76 -11.49 -4.21
C SER A 169 7.06 -11.78 -2.75
N HIS A 170 7.78 -10.86 -2.12
CA HIS A 170 8.24 -10.94 -0.74
C HIS A 170 8.54 -9.55 -0.19
N LEU A 171 8.68 -9.46 1.13
CA LEU A 171 9.32 -8.34 1.78
C LEU A 171 10.73 -8.78 2.15
N HIS A 172 11.74 -8.08 1.62
CA HIS A 172 13.09 -8.18 2.16
C HIS A 172 13.19 -7.20 3.34
N PHE A 173 13.33 -7.74 4.54
CA PHE A 173 13.34 -6.99 5.79
C PHE A 173 14.69 -7.05 6.46
N GLU A 174 15.33 -5.91 6.69
CA GLU A 174 16.60 -5.86 7.42
C GLU A 174 16.44 -5.19 8.78
N VAL A 175 17.23 -5.66 9.74
CA VAL A 175 17.44 -5.01 11.03
C VAL A 175 18.92 -4.68 11.13
N ARG A 176 19.25 -3.40 11.26
CA ARG A 176 20.65 -2.95 11.35
C ARG A 176 20.87 -2.15 12.62
N LYS A 177 22.07 -2.28 13.18
CA LYS A 177 22.54 -1.35 14.21
C LYS A 177 22.91 -0.02 13.56
N THR A 178 22.50 1.10 14.16
CA THR A 178 22.93 2.43 13.74
C THR A 178 24.46 2.53 13.69
N GLU A 179 25.11 2.02 14.72
CA GLU A 179 26.57 1.98 14.80
C GLU A 179 27.12 1.00 13.77
N GLY A 180 27.94 1.52 12.84
CA GLY A 180 28.54 0.75 11.76
C GLY A 180 27.61 0.35 10.62
N ASN A 181 26.30 0.66 10.69
CA ASN A 181 25.29 0.20 9.73
C ASN A 181 25.31 -1.34 9.54
N THR A 182 25.54 -2.05 10.64
CA THR A 182 25.80 -3.49 10.63
C THR A 182 24.48 -4.27 10.62
N PRO A 183 24.24 -5.15 9.64
CA PRO A 183 23.04 -5.98 9.62
C PRO A 183 23.09 -7.02 10.74
N THR A 184 21.90 -7.38 11.22
CA THR A 184 21.68 -8.40 12.25
C THR A 184 20.57 -9.32 11.78
N ASP A 185 20.61 -10.57 12.20
CA ASP A 185 19.60 -11.57 11.84
C ASP A 185 18.21 -11.17 12.38
N PRO A 186 17.24 -10.80 11.52
CA PRO A 186 15.90 -10.43 11.96
C PRO A 186 15.10 -11.65 12.46
N SER A 187 15.40 -12.83 11.94
CA SER A 187 14.59 -14.04 12.12
C SER A 187 14.53 -14.49 13.58
N VAL A 188 15.56 -14.20 14.37
CA VAL A 188 15.61 -14.50 15.81
C VAL A 188 14.63 -13.66 16.64
N ARG A 189 14.16 -12.53 16.10
CA ARG A 189 13.20 -11.61 16.76
C ARG A 189 11.81 -11.64 16.12
N LEU A 190 11.69 -12.13 14.87
CA LEU A 190 10.43 -12.34 14.16
C LEU A 190 9.71 -13.60 14.67
N THR A 191 9.26 -13.56 15.92
CA THR A 191 8.65 -14.72 16.60
C THR A 191 7.18 -14.51 16.96
N ARG A 192 6.60 -13.35 16.64
CA ARG A 192 5.20 -13.03 16.93
C ARG A 192 4.49 -12.34 15.77
N GLU A 193 3.24 -12.73 15.54
CA GLU A 193 2.30 -11.99 14.68
C GLU A 193 1.42 -11.03 15.49
N PHE A 194 0.84 -10.03 14.82
CA PHE A 194 -0.22 -9.22 15.41
C PHE A 194 -1.43 -10.07 15.79
N THR A 195 -2.04 -9.74 16.92
CA THR A 195 -3.30 -10.34 17.36
C THR A 195 -4.44 -10.02 16.39
N PRO A 196 -5.53 -10.81 16.34
CA PRO A 196 -6.71 -10.46 15.54
C PRO A 196 -7.26 -9.05 15.84
N GLU A 197 -7.23 -8.64 17.11
CA GLU A 197 -7.65 -7.33 17.59
C GLU A 197 -6.78 -6.21 16.98
N GLU A 198 -5.45 -6.35 17.06
CA GLU A 198 -4.50 -5.42 16.46
C GLU A 198 -4.62 -5.39 14.93
N LYS A 199 -4.77 -6.56 14.28
CA LYS A 199 -4.95 -6.66 12.82
C LYS A 199 -6.18 -5.86 12.37
N MET A 200 -7.31 -5.95 13.07
CA MET A 200 -8.53 -5.21 12.71
C MET A 200 -8.42 -3.72 13.02
N LEU A 201 -7.77 -3.36 14.12
CA LEU A 201 -7.49 -1.97 14.48
C LEU A 201 -6.63 -1.28 13.40
N TYR A 202 -5.50 -1.89 13.03
CA TYR A 202 -4.61 -1.33 12.03
C TYR A 202 -5.23 -1.34 10.65
N LEU A 203 -5.93 -2.41 10.26
CA LEU A 203 -6.63 -2.44 8.98
C LEU A 203 -7.67 -1.33 8.86
N SER A 204 -8.39 -1.01 9.95
CA SER A 204 -9.36 0.10 9.95
C SER A 204 -8.68 1.44 9.66
N LYS A 205 -7.51 1.71 10.26
CA LYS A 205 -6.70 2.91 9.97
C LYS A 205 -6.16 2.90 8.54
N ILE A 206 -5.65 1.76 8.08
CA ILE A 206 -5.05 1.60 6.75
C ILE A 206 -6.10 1.87 5.64
N LEU A 207 -7.35 1.41 5.83
CA LEU A 207 -8.44 1.66 4.89
C LEU A 207 -8.83 3.14 4.76
N THR A 208 -8.47 4.02 5.72
CA THR A 208 -8.71 5.47 5.56
C THR A 208 -7.55 6.21 4.91
N GLN A 209 -6.41 5.54 4.75
CA GLN A 209 -5.15 6.13 4.26
C GLN A 209 -4.82 5.76 2.81
N THR A 210 -5.63 4.89 2.18
CA THR A 210 -5.39 4.47 0.80
C THR A 210 -6.35 5.15 -0.17
N THR A 211 -5.87 5.39 -1.38
CA THR A 211 -6.60 5.93 -2.54
C THR A 211 -7.69 5.00 -3.06
N ASP A 212 -7.59 3.68 -2.83
CA ASP A 212 -8.60 2.70 -3.26
C ASP A 212 -8.92 1.68 -2.16
N PRO A 213 -9.68 2.09 -1.12
CA PRO A 213 -9.96 1.24 0.03
C PRO A 213 -10.88 0.06 -0.31
N ASP A 214 -11.77 0.20 -1.29
CA ASP A 214 -12.59 -0.90 -1.77
C ASP A 214 -11.74 -2.01 -2.42
N ALA A 215 -10.75 -1.62 -3.25
CA ALA A 215 -9.83 -2.59 -3.87
C ALA A 215 -9.05 -3.38 -2.84
N MET A 216 -8.50 -2.69 -1.85
CA MET A 216 -7.77 -3.32 -0.77
C MET A 216 -8.68 -4.21 0.08
N ALA A 217 -9.89 -3.77 0.43
CA ALA A 217 -10.83 -4.58 1.19
C ALA A 217 -11.18 -5.88 0.45
N GLN A 218 -11.41 -5.80 -0.86
CA GLN A 218 -11.70 -6.96 -1.70
C GLN A 218 -10.50 -7.89 -1.85
N PHE A 219 -9.30 -7.35 -2.03
CA PHE A 219 -8.06 -8.13 -2.03
C PHE A 219 -7.96 -8.96 -0.74
N LEU A 220 -8.08 -8.30 0.40
CA LEU A 220 -7.89 -8.93 1.69
C LEU A 220 -9.00 -9.96 1.97
N ALA A 221 -10.26 -9.61 1.73
CA ALA A 221 -11.39 -10.52 1.95
C ALA A 221 -11.33 -11.77 1.05
N SER A 222 -10.78 -11.64 -0.17
CA SER A 222 -10.66 -12.74 -1.13
C SER A 222 -9.48 -13.67 -0.82
N ASN A 223 -8.36 -13.13 -0.32
CA ASN A 223 -7.13 -13.90 -0.12
C ASN A 223 -6.93 -14.35 1.34
N PHE A 224 -7.49 -13.63 2.32
CA PHE A 224 -7.21 -13.81 3.74
C PHE A 224 -8.49 -13.91 4.58
N ARG A 225 -9.43 -14.76 4.14
CA ARG A 225 -10.73 -14.92 4.83
C ARG A 225 -10.59 -15.42 6.27
N GLY A 226 -9.61 -16.29 6.54
CA GLY A 226 -9.39 -16.92 7.85
C GLY A 226 -9.24 -15.93 9.02
N PRO A 227 -8.29 -14.97 8.97
CA PRO A 227 -8.15 -13.94 9.99
C PRO A 227 -9.44 -13.20 10.34
N PHE A 228 -10.29 -12.89 9.36
CA PHE A 228 -11.58 -12.22 9.61
C PHE A 228 -12.58 -13.12 10.31
N THR A 229 -12.65 -14.40 9.93
CA THR A 229 -13.48 -15.38 10.65
C THR A 229 -13.03 -15.55 12.10
N VAL A 230 -11.71 -15.57 12.35
CA VAL A 230 -11.17 -15.64 13.72
C VAL A 230 -11.52 -14.39 14.52
N ALA A 231 -11.40 -13.20 13.93
CA ALA A 231 -11.79 -11.94 14.58
C ALA A 231 -13.27 -11.95 14.97
N LEU A 232 -14.16 -12.32 14.04
CA LEU A 232 -15.60 -12.46 14.33
C LEU A 232 -15.87 -13.47 15.45
N GLY A 233 -15.22 -14.63 15.42
CA GLY A 233 -15.35 -15.66 16.46
C GLY A 233 -14.90 -15.21 17.85
N ARG A 234 -14.06 -14.16 17.93
CA ARG A 234 -13.61 -13.52 19.17
C ARG A 234 -14.43 -12.28 19.56
N GLY A 235 -15.46 -11.94 18.79
CA GLY A 235 -16.25 -10.71 19.02
C GLY A 235 -15.53 -9.43 18.63
N VAL A 236 -14.44 -9.51 17.85
CA VAL A 236 -13.72 -8.34 17.34
C VAL A 236 -14.47 -7.78 16.12
N PRO A 237 -14.86 -6.50 16.11
CA PRO A 237 -15.55 -5.91 14.98
C PRO A 237 -14.62 -5.82 13.77
N LEU A 238 -15.15 -6.17 12.58
CA LEU A 238 -14.45 -6.01 11.32
C LEU A 238 -14.60 -4.56 10.82
N PRO A 239 -13.61 -4.03 10.06
CA PRO A 239 -13.79 -2.78 9.32
C PRO A 239 -15.03 -2.87 8.41
N PRO A 240 -15.85 -1.80 8.26
CA PRO A 240 -17.13 -1.87 7.54
C PRO A 240 -17.03 -2.43 6.12
N LEU A 241 -16.00 -2.02 5.36
CA LEU A 241 -15.76 -2.53 4.01
C LEU A 241 -15.46 -4.04 3.99
N ILE A 242 -14.74 -4.55 4.98
CA ILE A 242 -14.47 -5.98 5.11
C ILE A 242 -15.75 -6.72 5.55
N ALA A 243 -16.47 -6.19 6.54
CA ALA A 243 -17.70 -6.79 7.05
C ALA A 243 -18.71 -7.04 5.93
N ALA A 244 -18.90 -6.05 5.05
CA ALA A 244 -19.80 -6.14 3.89
C ALA A 244 -19.41 -7.24 2.88
N LEU A 245 -18.12 -7.56 2.78
CA LEU A 245 -17.60 -8.59 1.87
C LEU A 245 -17.61 -9.99 2.49
N ILE A 246 -17.42 -10.08 3.81
CA ILE A 246 -17.37 -11.36 4.53
C ILE A 246 -18.78 -11.88 4.81
N ASN A 247 -19.69 -11.01 5.23
CA ASN A 247 -21.09 -11.33 5.49
C ASN A 247 -21.99 -10.36 4.70
N PRO A 248 -22.14 -10.56 3.37
CA PRO A 248 -23.01 -9.72 2.59
C PRO A 248 -24.44 -9.83 3.12
N ALA A 249 -25.09 -8.70 3.37
CA ALA A 249 -26.53 -8.69 3.60
C ALA A 249 -27.22 -9.45 2.44
N PRO A 250 -28.37 -10.11 2.67
CA PRO A 250 -29.13 -10.73 1.59
C PRO A 250 -29.43 -9.67 0.53
N VAL A 251 -28.71 -9.72 -0.60
CA VAL A 251 -28.96 -8.86 -1.74
C VAL A 251 -30.19 -9.41 -2.45
N ASP A 252 -31.26 -8.62 -2.48
CA ASP A 252 -32.43 -8.92 -3.28
C ASP A 252 -32.01 -9.02 -4.76
N ALA A 253 -32.02 -10.23 -5.30
CA ALA A 253 -31.50 -10.57 -6.63
C ALA A 253 -32.32 -9.96 -7.79
N SER A 254 -33.24 -9.05 -7.48
CA SER A 254 -34.23 -8.46 -8.37
C SER A 254 -33.89 -7.04 -8.86
N VAL A 255 -32.75 -6.44 -8.46
CA VAL A 255 -32.36 -5.11 -8.96
C VAL A 255 -31.60 -5.24 -10.30
N PRO A 256 -32.20 -4.84 -11.44
CA PRO A 256 -31.51 -4.84 -12.73
C PRO A 256 -30.35 -3.85 -12.71
N ALA A 257 -29.20 -4.27 -13.24
CA ALA A 257 -28.03 -3.41 -13.42
C ALA A 257 -28.41 -2.20 -14.28
N ALA A 258 -28.23 -0.99 -13.73
CA ALA A 258 -28.47 0.26 -14.44
C ALA A 258 -27.68 0.30 -15.76
N ILE A 259 -28.32 0.76 -16.83
CA ILE A 259 -27.67 1.01 -18.11
C ILE A 259 -26.64 2.13 -17.88
N PRO A 260 -25.34 1.90 -18.10
CA PRO A 260 -24.35 2.95 -17.92
C PRO A 260 -24.56 4.06 -18.96
N PRO A 261 -24.45 5.34 -18.57
CA PRO A 261 -24.41 6.43 -19.55
C PRO A 261 -23.21 6.21 -20.49
N SER A 262 -23.46 6.46 -21.78
CA SER A 262 -22.60 6.23 -22.94
C SER A 262 -21.10 6.09 -22.64
N GLY A 263 -20.61 4.85 -22.63
CA GLY A 263 -19.18 4.53 -22.76
C GLY A 263 -18.32 4.59 -21.49
N SER A 264 -18.87 4.90 -20.32
CA SER A 264 -18.08 4.98 -19.08
C SER A 264 -18.47 3.94 -18.02
N LEU A 265 -17.47 3.39 -17.34
CA LEU A 265 -17.69 2.53 -16.18
C LEU A 265 -17.97 3.42 -14.97
N THR A 266 -19.18 3.33 -14.40
CA THR A 266 -19.61 4.19 -13.29
C THR A 266 -19.57 3.50 -11.94
N ARG A 267 -19.65 2.16 -11.89
CA ARG A 267 -19.59 1.37 -10.65
C ARG A 267 -18.41 0.40 -10.61
N ASN A 268 -18.06 -0.01 -9.39
CA ASN A 268 -17.06 -1.03 -9.10
C ASN A 268 -17.45 -2.37 -9.76
N LEU A 269 -16.52 -3.05 -10.46
CA LEU A 269 -16.76 -4.39 -11.03
C LEU A 269 -15.75 -5.40 -10.46
N TYR A 270 -16.24 -6.59 -10.15
CA TYR A 270 -15.45 -7.69 -9.57
C TYR A 270 -15.93 -9.03 -10.10
N ARG A 271 -15.15 -10.11 -9.90
CA ARG A 271 -15.54 -11.47 -10.29
C ARG A 271 -16.92 -11.82 -9.74
N GLY A 272 -17.78 -12.35 -10.61
CA GLY A 272 -19.17 -12.66 -10.27
C GLY A 272 -20.17 -11.56 -10.68
N THR A 273 -19.70 -10.32 -10.89
CA THR A 273 -20.55 -9.22 -11.36
C THR A 273 -21.15 -9.54 -12.72
N ARG A 274 -22.42 -9.15 -12.91
CA ARG A 274 -23.12 -9.20 -14.20
C ARG A 274 -23.61 -7.83 -14.61
N GLY A 275 -23.64 -7.56 -15.92
CA GLY A 275 -24.19 -6.32 -16.47
C GLY A 275 -23.60 -5.92 -17.82
N GLU A 276 -24.18 -4.89 -18.43
CA GLU A 276 -23.69 -4.29 -19.69
C GLU A 276 -22.37 -3.53 -19.48
N ASP A 277 -22.12 -3.03 -18.28
CA ASP A 277 -20.83 -2.48 -17.86
C ASP A 277 -19.71 -3.53 -17.88
N VAL A 278 -20.01 -4.80 -17.57
CA VAL A 278 -19.05 -5.90 -17.73
C VAL A 278 -18.74 -6.14 -19.20
N ARG A 279 -19.75 -6.10 -20.08
CA ARG A 279 -19.53 -6.22 -21.53
C ARG A 279 -18.68 -5.06 -22.05
N LEU A 280 -18.97 -3.84 -21.59
CA LEU A 280 -18.20 -2.64 -21.90
C LEU A 280 -16.73 -2.78 -21.45
N LEU A 281 -16.49 -3.24 -20.23
CA LEU A 281 -15.16 -3.56 -19.72
C LEU A 281 -14.43 -4.55 -20.64
N GLN A 282 -15.09 -5.67 -21.00
CA GLN A 282 -14.48 -6.67 -21.88
C GLN A 282 -14.12 -6.08 -23.24
N LYS A 283 -14.96 -5.23 -23.82
CA LYS A 283 -14.68 -4.52 -25.08
C LYS A 283 -13.46 -3.61 -24.96
N LEU A 284 -13.38 -2.80 -23.89
CA LEU A 284 -12.24 -1.92 -23.62
C LEU A 284 -10.94 -2.71 -23.51
N LEU A 285 -10.94 -3.81 -22.75
CA LEU A 285 -9.78 -4.68 -22.58
C LEU A 285 -9.34 -5.32 -23.90
N ASN A 286 -10.28 -5.94 -24.62
CA ASN A 286 -10.04 -6.62 -25.88
C ASN A 286 -9.42 -5.69 -26.94
N ARG A 287 -9.96 -4.49 -27.10
CA ARG A 287 -9.48 -3.53 -28.11
C ARG A 287 -8.12 -2.91 -27.77
N ASN A 288 -7.76 -2.87 -26.48
CA ASN A 288 -6.52 -2.26 -26.01
C ASN A 288 -5.42 -3.28 -25.68
N GLY A 289 -5.46 -4.47 -26.30
CA GLY A 289 -4.40 -5.47 -26.21
C GLY A 289 -4.46 -6.40 -24.99
N PHE A 290 -5.52 -6.32 -24.19
CA PHE A 290 -5.76 -7.17 -23.02
C PHE A 290 -6.87 -8.18 -23.29
N ALA A 291 -6.67 -9.04 -24.30
CA ALA A 291 -7.68 -9.99 -24.76
C ALA A 291 -8.23 -10.85 -23.61
N VAL A 292 -9.56 -10.88 -23.43
CA VAL A 292 -10.26 -11.64 -22.39
C VAL A 292 -10.26 -13.13 -22.73
N ALA A 293 -10.54 -13.48 -23.98
CA ALA A 293 -10.42 -14.85 -24.50
C ALA A 293 -9.94 -14.82 -25.95
N ALA A 294 -9.24 -15.87 -26.38
CA ALA A 294 -8.77 -16.00 -27.77
C ALA A 294 -9.92 -16.32 -28.74
N SER A 295 -10.91 -17.08 -28.29
CA SER A 295 -12.12 -17.44 -29.03
C SER A 295 -13.26 -17.75 -28.06
N GLY A 296 -14.50 -17.78 -28.56
CA GLY A 296 -15.68 -18.09 -27.75
C GLY A 296 -16.07 -16.95 -26.79
N PRO A 297 -16.82 -17.25 -25.71
CA PRO A 297 -17.34 -16.23 -24.80
C PRO A 297 -16.25 -15.34 -24.20
N GLY A 298 -16.38 -14.03 -24.38
CA GLY A 298 -15.41 -13.02 -23.94
C GLY A 298 -14.39 -12.60 -25.00
N SER A 299 -14.27 -13.32 -26.11
CA SER A 299 -13.39 -12.90 -27.23
C SER A 299 -13.94 -11.67 -27.97
N ILE A 300 -13.13 -11.07 -28.83
CA ILE A 300 -13.53 -9.89 -29.64
C ILE A 300 -14.81 -10.21 -30.40
N GLY A 301 -15.85 -9.39 -30.19
CA GLY A 301 -17.17 -9.56 -30.82
C GLY A 301 -18.09 -10.59 -30.15
N ASN A 302 -17.59 -11.33 -29.14
CA ASN A 302 -18.33 -12.28 -28.33
C ASN A 302 -18.31 -11.89 -26.84
N GLU A 303 -18.19 -10.61 -26.53
CA GLU A 303 -18.14 -10.14 -25.15
C GLU A 303 -19.43 -10.46 -24.39
N THR A 304 -19.25 -10.95 -23.16
CA THR A 304 -20.33 -11.38 -22.29
C THR A 304 -20.66 -10.31 -21.25
N THR A 305 -21.82 -10.44 -20.62
CA THR A 305 -22.19 -9.62 -19.48
C THR A 305 -21.70 -10.20 -18.15
N TYR A 306 -20.85 -11.23 -18.15
CA TYR A 306 -20.42 -11.92 -16.93
C TYR A 306 -18.93 -11.72 -16.66
N PHE A 307 -18.60 -11.27 -15.45
CA PHE A 307 -17.23 -11.08 -15.02
C PHE A 307 -16.71 -12.42 -14.47
N GLY A 308 -16.23 -13.26 -15.39
CA GLY A 308 -15.69 -14.59 -15.08
C GLY A 308 -14.19 -14.61 -14.84
N PRO A 309 -13.59 -15.81 -14.68
CA PRO A 309 -12.13 -15.98 -14.53
C PRO A 309 -11.31 -15.38 -15.67
N ALA A 310 -11.81 -15.46 -16.92
CA ALA A 310 -11.14 -14.89 -18.09
C ALA A 310 -11.07 -13.35 -18.02
N THR A 311 -12.18 -12.70 -17.65
CA THR A 311 -12.24 -11.25 -17.43
C THR A 311 -11.33 -10.84 -16.29
N LEU A 312 -11.32 -11.59 -15.19
CA LEU A 312 -10.41 -11.36 -14.06
C LEU A 312 -8.95 -11.37 -14.52
N ALA A 313 -8.54 -12.41 -15.23
CA ALA A 313 -7.16 -12.51 -15.73
C ALA A 313 -6.80 -11.35 -16.66
N ALA A 314 -7.74 -10.90 -17.51
CA ALA A 314 -7.52 -9.75 -18.38
C ALA A 314 -7.38 -8.43 -17.60
N VAL A 315 -8.22 -8.21 -16.58
CA VAL A 315 -8.09 -7.03 -15.71
C VAL A 315 -6.77 -7.05 -14.94
N ILE A 316 -6.34 -8.21 -14.42
CA ILE A 316 -5.03 -8.35 -13.76
C ILE A 316 -3.90 -7.97 -14.72
N ARG A 317 -3.92 -8.48 -15.96
CA ARG A 317 -2.92 -8.09 -16.98
C ARG A 317 -2.95 -6.59 -17.26
N PHE A 318 -4.14 -6.00 -17.39
CA PHE A 318 -4.31 -4.56 -17.59
C PHE A 318 -3.74 -3.75 -16.43
N GLN A 319 -4.11 -4.10 -15.20
CA GLN A 319 -3.63 -3.43 -14.00
C GLN A 319 -2.11 -3.54 -13.87
N SER A 320 -1.55 -4.73 -14.14
CA SER A 320 -0.09 -4.95 -14.11
C SER A 320 0.62 -4.05 -15.12
N ALA A 321 0.09 -3.95 -16.35
CA ALA A 321 0.67 -3.11 -17.40
C ALA A 321 0.52 -1.61 -17.12
N ARG A 322 -0.45 -1.22 -16.29
CA ARG A 322 -0.70 0.18 -15.90
C ARG A 322 -0.12 0.56 -14.54
N GLY A 323 0.62 -0.34 -13.88
CA GLY A 323 1.16 -0.11 -12.54
C GLY A 323 0.09 0.08 -11.46
N ILE A 324 -1.12 -0.47 -11.67
CA ILE A 324 -2.24 -0.36 -10.73
C ILE A 324 -2.14 -1.49 -9.72
N SER A 325 -2.15 -1.12 -8.43
CA SER A 325 -1.99 -2.04 -7.32
C SER A 325 -3.00 -1.78 -6.19
N PRO A 326 -3.60 -2.82 -5.59
CA PRO A 326 -3.24 -4.24 -5.77
C PRO A 326 -3.76 -4.81 -7.09
N THR A 327 -2.91 -5.59 -7.77
CA THR A 327 -3.18 -6.14 -9.12
C THR A 327 -4.01 -7.43 -9.02
N ILE A 328 -5.27 -7.27 -8.65
CA ILE A 328 -6.13 -8.38 -8.20
C ILE A 328 -7.32 -8.64 -9.13
N GLY A 329 -7.46 -7.83 -10.19
CA GLY A 329 -8.55 -7.94 -11.13
C GLY A 329 -9.85 -7.24 -10.68
N TYR A 330 -9.78 -6.42 -9.64
CA TYR A 330 -10.90 -5.58 -9.21
C TYR A 330 -10.93 -4.24 -9.95
N VAL A 331 -12.07 -3.88 -10.54
CA VAL A 331 -12.25 -2.63 -11.28
C VAL A 331 -12.80 -1.54 -10.37
N GLY A 332 -11.93 -1.06 -9.47
CA GLY A 332 -12.16 0.08 -8.58
C GLY A 332 -11.95 1.45 -9.25
N PRO A 333 -12.10 2.56 -8.50
CA PRO A 333 -11.92 3.92 -9.01
C PRO A 333 -10.63 4.13 -9.80
N LEU A 334 -9.49 3.62 -9.33
CA LEU A 334 -8.20 3.76 -10.05
C LEU A 334 -8.21 3.03 -11.40
N THR A 335 -8.74 1.81 -11.40
CA THR A 335 -8.84 1.02 -12.64
C THR A 335 -9.83 1.65 -13.61
N ARG A 336 -10.96 2.18 -13.12
CA ARG A 336 -11.93 2.89 -13.95
C ARG A 336 -11.37 4.18 -14.53
N ALA A 337 -10.63 4.97 -13.75
CA ALA A 337 -9.97 6.17 -14.23
C ALA A 337 -8.97 5.85 -15.34
N SER A 338 -8.19 4.77 -15.19
CA SER A 338 -7.25 4.29 -16.22
C SER A 338 -7.98 3.79 -17.47
N LEU A 339 -9.07 3.03 -17.32
CA LEU A 339 -9.89 2.54 -18.43
C LEU A 339 -10.63 3.67 -19.17
N ALA A 340 -11.01 4.75 -18.49
CA ALA A 340 -11.68 5.91 -19.08
C ALA A 340 -10.79 6.68 -20.07
N GLN A 341 -9.47 6.46 -20.04
CA GLN A 341 -8.52 7.03 -21.00
C GLN A 341 -8.44 6.21 -22.30
N LEU A 342 -9.11 5.05 -22.37
CA LEU A 342 -9.08 4.16 -23.53
C LEU A 342 -10.27 4.41 -24.43
N SER A 343 -10.06 4.22 -25.74
CA SER A 343 -11.13 4.19 -26.71
C SER A 343 -11.63 2.77 -26.94
N ILE A 344 -12.92 2.68 -27.29
CA ILE A 344 -13.53 1.49 -27.85
C ILE A 344 -13.35 1.62 -29.34
#